data_AF-A0A6V7HNQ5-F1
#
_entry.id   AF-A0A6V7HNQ5-F1
#
_cell.length_a   1.000
_cell.length_b   1.000
_cell.length_c   1.000
_cell.angle_alpha   90.00
_cell.angle_beta   90.00
_cell.angle_gamma   90.00
#
_symmetry.space_group_name_H-M   'P 1'
#
loop_
_entity.id
_entity.type
_entity.pdbx_description
1 polymer ?
#
loop_
_entity_poly.entity_id
_entity_poly.type
_entity_poly.pdbx_seq_one_letter_code
_entity_poly.pdbx_strand_id
1 'polypeptide(L)'
;PVLGKMQRRPAKLDSQLALELKSLASPEDPYDTVIGKTMCTSDFYEGQGRLDGAFCDYTEQDKLDYLGKLQKAGVINIEMECTIFAALTHHAGIRAGIVCVAYLDRLKGDQ
;
A
#
# COMPACT_ATOMS: atom_id res chain seq x y z
N PRO A 1 -13.27 -15.91 -1.06
CA PRO A 1 -13.85 -17.07 -0.33
C PRO A 1 -13.24 -18.36 -0.88
N VAL A 2 -13.05 -19.38 -0.05
CA VAL A 2 -12.62 -20.73 -0.48
C VAL A 2 -13.82 -21.65 -0.29
N LEU A 3 -14.35 -22.17 -1.40
CA LEU A 3 -15.58 -22.97 -1.41
C LEU A 3 -16.75 -22.27 -0.67
N GLY A 4 -16.95 -20.98 -0.96
CA GLY A 4 -18.00 -20.16 -0.33
C GLY A 4 -17.71 -19.72 1.11
N LYS A 5 -16.62 -20.15 1.74
CA LYS A 5 -16.26 -19.78 3.12
C LYS A 5 -15.22 -18.67 3.16
N MET A 6 -15.40 -17.70 4.05
CA MET A 6 -14.41 -16.66 4.26
C MET A 6 -13.19 -17.24 4.98
N GLN A 7 -12.01 -16.97 4.40
CA GLN A 7 -10.72 -17.32 4.99
C GLN A 7 -9.86 -16.08 5.06
N ARG A 8 -9.14 -15.92 6.17
CA ARG A 8 -8.16 -14.83 6.38
C ARG A 8 -6.79 -15.46 6.48
N ARG A 9 -5.82 -14.89 5.76
CA ARG A 9 -4.40 -15.28 5.84
C ARG A 9 -3.59 -14.05 6.28
N PRO A 10 -2.58 -14.23 7.14
CA PRO A 10 -1.72 -13.12 7.52
C PRO A 10 -0.87 -12.67 6.33
N ALA A 11 -0.94 -11.39 6.00
CA ALA A 11 -0.06 -10.74 5.02
C ALA A 11 1.22 -10.29 5.73
N LYS A 12 2.27 -11.11 5.69
CA LYS A 12 3.56 -10.83 6.33
C LYS A 12 4.65 -10.76 5.28
N LEU A 13 5.53 -9.78 5.44
CA LEU A 13 6.76 -9.63 4.67
C LEU A 13 7.96 -9.79 5.61
N ASP A 14 9.10 -10.13 5.04
CA ASP A 14 10.33 -10.32 5.80
C ASP A 14 10.95 -8.96 6.14
N SER A 15 11.03 -8.63 7.43
CA SER A 15 11.57 -7.36 7.91
C SER A 15 13.07 -7.20 7.65
N GLN A 16 13.83 -8.31 7.68
CA GLN A 16 15.25 -8.28 7.39
C GLN A 16 15.49 -8.02 5.90
N LEU A 17 14.68 -8.63 5.02
CA LEU A 17 14.73 -8.36 3.58
C LEU A 17 14.40 -6.90 3.26
N ALA A 18 13.44 -6.29 3.97
CA ALA A 18 13.14 -4.87 3.80
C ALA A 18 14.35 -3.97 4.17
N LEU A 19 15.09 -4.32 5.23
CA LEU A 19 16.32 -3.62 5.63
C LEU A 19 17.46 -3.84 4.61
N GLU A 20 17.63 -5.07 4.13
CA GLU A 20 18.59 -5.42 3.07
C GLU A 20 18.32 -4.59 1.80
N LEU A 21 17.07 -4.53 1.34
CA LEU A 21 16.69 -3.71 0.18
C LEU A 21 16.91 -2.22 0.42
N LYS A 22 16.53 -1.69 1.59
CA LYS A 22 16.75 -0.27 1.93
C LYS A 22 18.24 0.08 2.00
N SER A 23 19.11 -0.86 2.35
CA SER A 23 20.56 -0.64 2.41
C SER A 23 21.21 -0.48 1.03
N LEU A 24 20.52 -0.86 -0.04
CA LEU A 24 20.98 -0.66 -1.42
C LEU A 24 20.80 0.78 -1.92
N ALA A 25 19.98 1.59 -1.22
CA ALA A 25 19.76 2.98 -1.57
C ALA A 25 21.03 3.80 -1.31
N SER A 26 21.37 4.67 -2.26
CA SER A 26 22.53 5.55 -2.22
C SER A 26 22.09 6.98 -1.92
N PRO A 27 22.86 7.78 -1.14
CA PRO A 27 22.61 9.21 -0.98
C PRO A 27 22.66 10.01 -2.27
N GLU A 28 23.30 9.47 -3.31
CA GLU A 28 23.42 10.06 -4.65
C GLU A 28 22.23 9.71 -5.55
N ASP A 29 21.31 8.83 -5.12
CA ASP A 29 20.11 8.50 -5.88
C ASP A 29 19.22 9.74 -6.05
N PRO A 30 18.59 9.94 -7.22
CA PRO A 30 17.72 11.09 -7.47
C PRO A 30 16.34 10.96 -6.80
N TYR A 31 16.17 10.03 -5.86
CA TYR A 31 14.92 9.72 -5.18
C TYR A 31 15.15 9.21 -3.75
N ASP A 32 14.17 9.45 -2.89
CA ASP A 32 14.17 8.88 -1.55
C ASP A 32 13.68 7.43 -1.58
N THR A 33 14.37 6.56 -0.84
CA THR A 33 13.87 5.22 -0.50
C THR A 33 13.45 5.21 0.96
N VAL A 34 12.25 4.75 1.28
CA VAL A 34 11.75 4.71 2.67
C VAL A 34 11.09 3.35 2.97
N ILE A 35 11.00 3.00 4.26
CA ILE A 35 10.27 1.81 4.73
C ILE A 35 9.01 2.29 5.44
N GLY A 36 7.87 1.70 5.10
CA GLY A 36 6.60 1.96 5.77
C GLY A 36 5.53 0.93 5.41
N LYS A 37 4.30 1.13 5.89
CA LYS A 37 3.19 0.24 5.55
C LYS A 37 2.60 0.64 4.20
N THR A 38 2.10 -0.36 3.50
CA THR A 38 1.35 -0.19 2.25
C THR A 38 -0.10 -0.56 2.50
N MET A 39 -1.02 0.29 2.06
CA MET A 39 -2.44 -0.06 1.97
C MET A 39 -2.71 -0.68 0.59
N CYS A 40 -3.46 -1.78 0.57
CA CYS A 40 -3.89 -2.45 -0.65
C CYS A 40 -5.42 -2.30 -0.80
N THR A 41 -5.88 -1.88 -1.98
CA THR A 41 -7.31 -1.74 -2.31
C THR A 41 -7.70 -2.68 -3.44
N SER A 42 -9.00 -2.96 -3.57
CA SER A 42 -9.54 -3.75 -4.69
C SER A 42 -10.11 -2.87 -5.82
N ASP A 43 -10.09 -1.55 -5.62
CA ASP A 43 -10.55 -0.55 -6.58
C ASP A 43 -9.59 0.64 -6.57
N PHE A 44 -9.36 1.23 -7.75
CA PHE A 44 -8.42 2.34 -7.94
C PHE A 44 -9.02 3.69 -7.54
N TYR A 45 -10.33 3.89 -7.69
CA TYR A 45 -11.00 5.16 -7.45
C TYR A 45 -11.55 5.25 -6.02
N GLU A 46 -12.78 4.81 -5.81
CA GLU A 46 -13.46 4.82 -4.52
C GLU A 46 -12.69 4.05 -3.45
N GLY A 47 -12.09 2.92 -3.82
CA GLY A 47 -11.24 2.13 -2.93
C GLY A 47 -10.06 2.91 -2.38
N GLN A 48 -9.51 3.86 -3.15
CA GLN A 48 -8.40 4.73 -2.73
C GLN A 48 -8.86 6.14 -2.34
N GLY A 49 -10.17 6.40 -2.24
CA GLY A 49 -10.73 7.71 -1.89
C GLY A 49 -10.44 8.81 -2.91
N ARG A 50 -10.36 8.50 -4.20
CA ARG A 50 -10.13 9.50 -5.26
C ARG A 50 -11.41 10.27 -5.59
N LEU A 51 -11.30 11.53 -6.00
CA LEU A 51 -12.47 12.36 -6.37
C LEU A 51 -12.72 12.42 -7.88
N ASP A 52 -11.89 11.75 -8.69
CA ASP A 52 -11.86 11.84 -10.14
C ASP A 52 -12.33 10.54 -10.84
N GLY A 53 -13.07 9.70 -10.11
CA GLY A 53 -13.76 8.53 -10.65
C GLY A 53 -15.10 8.87 -11.28
N ALA A 54 -15.72 7.88 -11.94
CA ALA A 54 -17.07 8.03 -12.50
C ALA A 54 -18.15 8.17 -11.40
N PHE A 55 -17.90 7.59 -10.22
CA PHE A 55 -18.76 7.66 -9.04
C PHE A 55 -17.93 8.18 -7.87
N CYS A 56 -18.52 9.04 -7.04
CA CYS A 56 -17.88 9.64 -5.87
C CYS A 56 -18.94 10.19 -4.90
N ASP A 57 -19.35 9.35 -3.94
CA ASP A 57 -20.37 9.70 -2.94
C ASP A 57 -19.76 10.23 -1.62
N TYR A 58 -18.60 10.90 -1.71
CA TYR A 58 -17.88 11.50 -0.58
C TYR A 58 -17.18 12.81 -0.97
N THR A 59 -16.81 13.60 0.03
CA THR A 59 -16.19 14.92 -0.17
C THR A 59 -14.66 14.86 -0.11
N GLU A 60 -14.01 15.97 -0.50
CA GLU A 60 -12.57 16.13 -0.31
C GLU A 60 -12.16 16.06 1.17
N GLN A 61 -12.98 16.60 2.08
CA GLN A 61 -12.70 16.50 3.51
C GLN A 61 -12.74 15.05 4.00
N ASP A 62 -13.70 14.25 3.52
CA ASP A 62 -13.78 12.82 3.86
C ASP A 62 -12.54 12.06 3.37
N LYS A 63 -12.08 12.34 2.14
CA LYS A 63 -10.83 11.83 1.59
C LYS A 63 -9.64 12.19 2.49
N LEU A 64 -9.46 13.48 2.82
CA LEU A 64 -8.32 13.95 3.59
C LEU A 64 -8.32 13.38 5.01
N ASP A 65 -9.49 13.27 5.65
CA ASP A 65 -9.64 12.63 6.96
C ASP A 65 -9.27 11.15 6.91
N TYR A 66 -9.65 10.45 5.84
CA TYR A 66 -9.30 9.06 5.61
C TYR A 66 -7.79 8.88 5.40
N LEU A 67 -7.18 9.64 4.50
CA LEU A 67 -5.73 9.61 4.25
C LEU A 67 -4.94 9.98 5.51
N GLY A 68 -5.43 10.94 6.30
CA GLY A 68 -4.85 11.30 7.60
C GLY A 68 -4.87 10.15 8.61
N LYS A 69 -5.92 9.31 8.61
CA LYS A 69 -5.97 8.09 9.44
C LYS A 69 -4.94 7.05 8.98
N LEU A 70 -4.77 6.87 7.66
CA LEU A 70 -3.76 5.97 7.09
C LEU A 70 -2.34 6.41 7.47
N GLN A 71 -2.03 7.69 7.31
CA GLN A 71 -0.72 8.25 7.67
C GLN A 71 -0.43 8.06 9.17
N LYS A 72 -1.40 8.34 10.05
CA LYS A 72 -1.29 8.06 11.50
C LYS A 72 -1.06 6.59 11.82
N ALA A 73 -1.55 5.67 10.98
CA ALA A 73 -1.30 4.24 11.11
C ALA A 73 0.06 3.79 10.55
N GLY A 74 0.84 4.70 9.98
CA GLY A 74 2.15 4.44 9.37
C GLY A 74 2.10 3.96 7.93
N VAL A 75 0.97 4.16 7.24
CA VAL A 75 0.85 3.91 5.79
C VAL A 75 1.51 5.04 5.03
N ILE A 76 2.36 4.70 4.06
CA ILE A 76 3.13 5.67 3.25
C ILE A 76 2.78 5.62 1.76
N ASN A 77 2.14 4.54 1.30
CA ASN A 77 1.67 4.41 -0.07
C ASN A 77 0.42 3.52 -0.15
N ILE A 78 -0.27 3.59 -1.30
CA ILE A 78 -1.48 2.84 -1.62
C ILE A 78 -1.30 2.19 -2.99
N GLU A 79 -1.63 0.90 -3.10
CA GLU A 79 -1.60 0.11 -4.35
C GLU A 79 -2.67 -1.01 -4.28
N MET A 80 -2.59 -2.05 -5.11
CA MET A 80 -3.70 -2.99 -5.31
C MET A 80 -3.35 -4.48 -5.21
N GLU A 81 -2.09 -4.85 -4.95
CA GLU A 81 -1.61 -6.23 -5.02
C GLU A 81 -0.92 -6.73 -3.74
N CYS A 82 -0.47 -5.82 -2.86
CA CYS A 82 0.49 -6.15 -1.81
C CYS A 82 -0.05 -7.18 -0.80
N THR A 83 -1.35 -7.10 -0.48
CA THR A 83 -1.94 -7.95 0.57
C THR A 83 -2.01 -9.41 0.13
N ILE A 84 -2.42 -9.68 -1.12
CA ILE A 84 -2.49 -11.06 -1.62
C ILE A 84 -1.10 -11.62 -1.87
N PHE A 85 -0.18 -10.81 -2.40
CA PHE A 85 1.22 -11.21 -2.61
C PHE A 85 1.89 -11.62 -1.29
N ALA A 86 1.80 -10.77 -0.26
CA ALA A 86 2.38 -11.04 1.05
C ALA A 86 1.73 -12.26 1.72
N ALA A 87 0.40 -12.42 1.61
CA ALA A 87 -0.30 -13.57 2.19
C ALA A 87 0.08 -14.90 1.52
N LEU A 88 0.21 -14.93 0.19
CA LEU A 88 0.56 -16.15 -0.56
C LEU A 88 2.02 -16.55 -0.34
N THR A 89 2.95 -15.61 -0.44
CA THR A 89 4.37 -15.87 -0.24
C THR A 89 4.66 -16.33 1.19
N HIS A 90 4.05 -15.67 2.19
CA HIS A 90 4.15 -16.10 3.58
C HIS A 90 3.59 -17.51 3.78
N HIS A 91 2.43 -17.83 3.18
CA HIS A 91 1.84 -19.16 3.27
C HIS A 91 2.71 -20.25 2.63
N ALA A 92 3.45 -19.91 1.57
CA ALA A 92 4.39 -20.80 0.88
C ALA A 92 5.76 -20.91 1.58
N GLY A 93 6.00 -20.19 2.68
CA GLY A 93 7.31 -20.16 3.34
C GLY A 93 8.40 -19.41 2.54
N ILE A 94 8.00 -18.52 1.63
CA ILE A 94 8.90 -17.75 0.77
C ILE A 94 9.17 -16.38 1.42
N ARG A 95 10.44 -16.03 1.58
CA ARG A 95 10.86 -14.67 1.97
C ARG A 95 10.50 -13.70 0.84
N ALA A 96 9.74 -12.65 1.15
CA ALA A 96 9.25 -11.71 0.17
C ALA A 96 9.30 -10.27 0.69
N GLY A 97 9.51 -9.33 -0.24
CA GLY A 97 9.50 -7.89 -0.04
C GLY A 97 8.75 -7.22 -1.18
N ILE A 98 8.29 -6.00 -0.97
CA ILE A 98 7.53 -5.21 -1.93
C ILE A 98 8.21 -3.85 -2.05
N VAL A 99 8.51 -3.45 -3.28
CA VAL A 99 9.16 -2.17 -3.59
C VAL A 99 8.29 -1.47 -4.62
N CYS A 100 7.76 -0.30 -4.25
CA CYS A 100 6.89 0.50 -5.09
C CYS A 100 7.46 1.92 -5.21
N VAL A 101 7.29 2.52 -6.39
CA VAL A 101 7.49 3.96 -6.56
C VAL A 101 6.17 4.69 -6.29
N ALA A 102 6.23 5.82 -5.59
CA ALA A 102 5.08 6.70 -5.43
C ALA A 102 5.06 7.72 -6.59
N TYR A 103 4.02 7.68 -7.41
CA TYR A 103 3.88 8.60 -8.55
C TYR A 103 3.34 9.98 -8.15
N LEU A 104 2.49 10.04 -7.13
CA LEU A 104 1.92 11.29 -6.65
C LEU A 104 1.71 11.29 -5.13
N ASP A 105 1.63 12.49 -4.57
CA ASP A 105 1.23 12.73 -3.19
C ASP A 105 -0.30 12.88 -3.12
N ARG A 106 -0.99 11.85 -2.61
CA ARG A 106 -2.45 11.80 -2.52
C ARG A 106 -3.07 12.86 -1.61
N LEU A 107 -2.27 13.49 -0.74
CA LEU A 107 -2.71 14.63 0.07
C LEU A 107 -2.80 15.93 -0.73
N LYS A 108 -2.16 15.99 -1.92
CA LYS A 108 -2.11 17.18 -2.78
C LYS A 108 -2.98 17.07 -4.01
N GLY A 109 -3.46 15.87 -4.36
CA GLY A 109 -4.26 15.66 -5.54
C GLY A 109 -4.57 14.20 -5.80
N ASP A 110 -5.21 13.97 -6.93
CA ASP A 110 -5.44 12.62 -7.46
C ASP A 110 -4.69 12.39 -8.77
N GLN A 111 -4.40 13.42 -9.57
CA GLN A 111 -3.71 13.29 -10.86
C GLN A 111 -2.21 13.54 -10.80
#